data_AF-A0A3N4RLS0-F1
#
_entry.id   AF-A0A3N4RLS0-F1
#
_cell.length_a   1.000
_cell.length_b   1.000
_cell.length_c   1.000
_cell.angle_alpha   90.00
_cell.angle_beta   90.00
_cell.angle_gamma   90.00
#
_symmetry.space_group_name_H-M   'P 1'
#
loop_
_entity.id
_entity.type
_entity.pdbx_description
1 polymer ?
#
loop_
_entity_poly.entity_id
_entity_poly.type
_entity_poly.pdbx_seq_one_letter_code
_entity_poly.pdbx_strand_id
1 'polypeptide(L)'
;MSETTLPASEPTADPEVRERIRRGIEEVLPRILGVELADIPENACFFDDYGLTSSGIVELVLDIEETLAIQVDVEHLVIDDVRTVDSLTDYVVGHHADED
;
A
#
# COMPACT_ATOMS: atom_id res chain seq x y z
N MET A 1 26.00 5.98 -24.61
CA MET A 1 25.37 5.51 -23.38
C MET A 1 25.13 6.75 -22.54
N SER A 2 23.90 7.24 -22.51
CA SER A 2 23.57 8.50 -21.85
C SER A 2 23.42 8.26 -20.35
N GLU A 3 24.36 8.77 -19.57
CA GLU A 3 24.14 9.16 -18.17
C GLU A 3 23.53 10.56 -18.15
N THR A 4 22.83 10.88 -17.05
CA THR A 4 22.07 12.12 -16.74
C THR A 4 20.58 12.02 -17.11
N THR A 5 19.61 12.21 -16.23
CA THR A 5 19.61 12.94 -14.95
C THR A 5 18.41 12.44 -14.12
N LEU A 6 18.62 12.19 -12.82
CA LEU A 6 17.54 12.13 -11.84
C LEU A 6 17.10 13.58 -11.56
N PRO A 7 15.85 13.99 -11.82
CA PRO A 7 15.28 15.14 -11.14
C PRO A 7 14.91 14.69 -9.72
N ALA A 8 15.56 15.23 -8.70
CA ALA A 8 15.05 16.35 -7.91
C ALA A 8 14.01 15.90 -6.87
N SER A 9 14.49 15.85 -5.63
CA SER A 9 13.73 15.69 -4.40
C SER A 9 12.70 16.82 -4.25
N GLU A 10 11.42 16.47 -4.29
CA GLU A 10 10.30 17.26 -3.80
C GLU A 10 9.52 16.37 -2.80
N PRO A 11 9.35 16.77 -1.52
CA PRO A 11 8.56 16.00 -0.55
C PRO A 11 7.08 16.23 -0.85
N THR A 12 6.59 15.60 -1.91
CA THR A 12 5.17 15.52 -2.25
C THR A 12 4.99 14.15 -2.91
N ALA A 13 4.81 13.13 -2.07
CA ALA A 13 4.42 11.75 -2.41
C ALA A 13 4.75 11.34 -3.86
N ASP A 14 5.96 10.84 -4.09
CA ASP A 14 6.43 10.42 -5.41
C ASP A 14 5.38 9.51 -6.07
N PRO A 15 4.81 9.88 -7.22
CA PRO A 15 3.75 9.10 -7.85
C PRO A 15 4.23 7.70 -8.23
N GLU A 16 5.54 7.52 -8.45
CA GLU A 16 6.15 6.22 -8.68
C GLU A 16 6.11 5.32 -7.43
N VAL A 17 6.35 5.89 -6.25
CA VAL A 17 6.28 5.15 -4.97
C VAL A 17 4.83 4.75 -4.67
N ARG A 18 3.89 5.68 -4.85
CA ARG A 18 2.45 5.40 -4.70
C ARG A 18 1.99 4.27 -5.63
N GLU A 19 2.38 4.32 -6.91
CA GLU A 19 2.09 3.26 -7.88
C GLU A 19 2.69 1.91 -7.47
N ARG A 20 3.92 1.91 -6.96
CA ARG A 20 4.60 0.70 -6.49
C ARG A 20 3.85 0.07 -5.30
N ILE A 21 3.48 0.87 -4.31
CA ILE A 21 2.72 0.39 -3.14
C ILE A 21 1.35 -0.13 -3.57
N ARG A 22 0.66 0.60 -4.47
CA ARG A 22 -0.64 0.18 -5.01
C ARG A 22 -0.55 -1.19 -5.68
N ARG A 23 0.47 -1.43 -6.50
CA ARG A 23 0.69 -2.76 -7.11
C ARG A 23 0.93 -3.83 -6.06
N GLY A 24 1.71 -3.54 -5.02
CA GLY A 24 1.86 -4.43 -3.87
C GLY A 24 0.52 -4.79 -3.24
N ILE A 25 -0.32 -3.79 -2.95
CA ILE A 25 -1.68 -4.01 -2.44
C ILE A 25 -2.50 -4.88 -3.41
N GLU A 26 -2.49 -4.57 -4.70
CA GLU A 26 -3.23 -5.34 -5.72
C GLU A 26 -2.78 -6.80 -5.82
N GLU A 27 -1.50 -7.09 -5.56
CA GLU A 27 -0.98 -8.46 -5.55
C GLU A 27 -1.28 -9.20 -4.23
N VAL A 28 -1.29 -8.50 -3.10
CA VAL A 28 -1.47 -9.07 -1.75
C VAL A 28 -2.95 -9.25 -1.41
N LEU A 29 -3.78 -8.25 -1.71
CA LEU A 29 -5.22 -8.23 -1.42
C LEU A 29 -5.97 -9.52 -1.85
N PRO A 30 -5.85 -10.00 -3.11
CA PRO A 30 -6.50 -11.24 -3.54
C PRO A 30 -6.00 -12.48 -2.77
N ARG A 31 -4.74 -12.49 -2.31
CA ARG A 31 -4.19 -13.60 -1.50
C ARG A 31 -4.83 -13.65 -0.12
N ILE A 32 -4.99 -12.51 0.54
CA ILE A 32 -5.66 -12.41 1.85
C ILE A 32 -7.15 -12.77 1.74
N LEU A 33 -7.83 -12.27 0.71
CA LEU A 33 -9.25 -12.56 0.49
C LEU A 33 -9.51 -13.98 -0.03
N GLY A 34 -8.48 -14.65 -0.57
CA GLY A 34 -8.60 -15.97 -1.18
C GLY A 34 -9.45 -15.96 -2.46
N VAL A 35 -9.51 -14.83 -3.17
CA VAL A 35 -10.27 -14.66 -4.42
C VAL A 35 -9.41 -13.95 -5.46
N GLU A 36 -9.65 -14.21 -6.75
CA GLU A 36 -9.02 -13.44 -7.81
C GLU A 36 -9.73 -12.09 -8.00
N LEU A 37 -9.00 -11.01 -7.79
CA LEU A 37 -9.44 -9.65 -8.09
C LEU A 37 -8.64 -9.15 -9.29
N ALA A 38 -9.32 -8.99 -10.43
CA ALA A 38 -8.69 -8.56 -11.67
C ALA A 38 -8.58 -7.03 -11.80
N ASP A 39 -9.43 -6.28 -11.09
CA ASP A 39 -9.50 -4.82 -11.15
C ASP A 39 -9.96 -4.32 -9.77
N ILE A 40 -9.03 -3.76 -9.00
CA ILE A 40 -9.27 -3.21 -7.66
C ILE A 40 -9.34 -1.70 -7.81
N PRO A 41 -10.52 -1.07 -7.62
CA PRO A 41 -10.62 0.38 -7.65
C PRO A 41 -9.76 1.01 -6.56
N GLU A 42 -9.06 2.09 -6.88
CA GLU A 42 -8.30 2.89 -5.90
C GLU A 42 -9.20 3.43 -4.76
N ASN A 43 -10.48 3.68 -5.05
CA ASN A 43 -11.48 4.12 -4.09
C ASN A 43 -12.25 2.96 -3.44
N ALA A 44 -11.86 1.70 -3.67
CA ALA A 44 -12.54 0.55 -3.10
C ALA A 44 -12.32 0.48 -1.59
N CYS A 45 -13.40 0.24 -0.86
CA CYS A 45 -13.39 0.18 0.59
C CYS A 45 -13.07 -1.24 1.05
N PHE A 46 -11.97 -1.45 1.77
CA PHE A 46 -11.58 -2.77 2.25
C PHE A 46 -12.65 -3.43 3.13
N PHE A 47 -13.29 -2.65 3.99
CA PHE A 47 -14.32 -3.14 4.90
C PHE A 47 -15.69 -3.32 4.23
N ASP A 48 -16.07 -2.42 3.33
CA ASP A 48 -17.43 -2.37 2.77
C ASP A 48 -17.53 -3.16 1.46
N ASP A 49 -16.58 -3.00 0.54
CA ASP A 49 -16.55 -3.72 -0.74
C ASP A 49 -16.00 -5.14 -0.58
N TYR A 50 -14.91 -5.30 0.17
CA TYR A 50 -14.21 -6.59 0.31
C TYR A 50 -14.53 -7.33 1.61
N GLY A 51 -15.21 -6.69 2.56
CA GLY A 51 -15.57 -7.34 3.83
C GLY A 51 -14.36 -7.73 4.68
N LEU A 52 -13.21 -7.06 4.50
CA LEU A 52 -12.02 -7.33 5.30
C LEU A 52 -12.31 -7.12 6.77
N THR A 53 -11.79 -8.03 7.58
CA THR A 53 -11.81 -7.90 9.03
C THR A 53 -10.62 -7.07 9.48
N SER A 54 -10.68 -6.51 10.69
CA SER A 54 -9.56 -5.81 11.30
C SER A 54 -8.28 -6.67 11.36
N SER A 55 -8.40 -7.99 11.53
CA SER A 55 -7.27 -8.92 11.43
C SER A 55 -6.72 -9.03 10.01
N GLY A 56 -7.60 -9.07 9.00
CA GLY A 56 -7.20 -9.15 7.59
C GLY A 56 -6.46 -7.91 7.09
N ILE A 57 -6.75 -6.74 7.66
CA ILE A 57 -5.96 -5.52 7.41
C ILE A 57 -4.53 -5.69 7.91
N VAL A 58 -4.35 -6.20 9.14
CA VAL A 58 -3.01 -6.37 9.71
C VAL A 58 -2.21 -7.37 8.88
N GLU A 59 -2.82 -8.47 8.47
CA GLU A 59 -2.16 -9.42 7.55
C GLU A 59 -1.83 -8.79 6.20
N LEU A 60 -2.75 -7.98 5.64
CA LEU A 60 -2.52 -7.24 4.39
C LEU A 60 -1.29 -6.32 4.51
N VAL A 61 -1.18 -5.54 5.59
CA VAL A 61 -0.04 -4.63 5.80
C VAL A 61 1.26 -5.39 5.96
N LEU A 62 1.29 -6.46 6.77
CA LEU A 62 2.48 -7.30 6.95
C LEU A 62 2.99 -7.90 5.63
N ASP A 63 2.07 -8.37 4.78
CA ASP A 63 2.42 -9.00 3.50
C ASP A 63 2.83 -7.94 2.46
N ILE A 64 2.31 -6.71 2.56
CA ILE A 64 2.79 -5.54 1.80
C ILE A 64 4.21 -5.15 2.23
N GLU A 65 4.51 -5.09 3.52
CA GLU A 65 5.85 -4.83 4.06
C GLU A 65 6.86 -5.84 3.52
N GLU A 66 6.53 -7.13 3.57
CA GLU A 66 7.37 -8.21 3.04
C GLU A 66 7.54 -8.08 1.52
N THR A 67 6.45 -7.82 0.79
CA THR A 67 6.46 -7.72 -0.68
C THR A 67 7.28 -6.53 -1.17
N LEU A 68 7.19 -5.40 -0.48
CA LEU A 68 7.85 -4.15 -0.87
C LEU A 68 9.23 -3.99 -0.22
N ALA A 69 9.56 -4.81 0.77
CA ALA A 69 10.73 -4.71 1.64
C ALA A 69 10.82 -3.35 2.36
N ILE A 70 9.71 -2.92 2.97
CA ILE A 70 9.60 -1.66 3.71
C ILE A 70 9.07 -1.92 5.13
N GLN A 71 9.34 -1.01 6.07
CA GLN A 71 8.67 -0.98 7.37
C GLN A 71 7.57 0.09 7.38
N VAL A 72 6.36 -0.27 7.77
CA VAL A 72 5.22 0.63 7.93
C VAL A 72 4.92 0.76 9.43
N ASP A 73 4.71 1.99 9.90
CA ASP A 73 4.31 2.20 11.30
C ASP A 73 2.88 1.68 11.53
N VAL A 74 2.74 0.44 11.98
CA VAL A 74 1.43 -0.16 12.30
C VAL A 74 0.91 0.23 13.68
N GLU A 75 1.74 0.86 14.53
CA GLU A 75 1.33 1.29 15.88
C GLU A 75 0.29 2.42 15.81
N HIS A 76 0.43 3.31 14.83
CA HIS A 76 -0.49 4.42 14.59
C HIS A 76 -1.58 4.11 13.55
N LEU A 77 -1.52 2.95 12.91
CA LEU A 77 -2.44 2.56 11.86
C LEU A 77 -3.86 2.41 12.40
N VAL A 78 -4.76 3.30 11.99
CA VAL A 78 -6.19 3.18 12.34
C VAL A 78 -7.02 2.68 11.18
N ILE A 79 -8.22 2.21 11.52
CA ILE A 79 -9.20 1.70 10.55
C ILE A 79 -9.59 2.73 9.48
N ASP A 80 -9.44 4.02 9.78
CA ASP A 80 -9.72 5.11 8.85
C ASP A 80 -8.61 5.24 7.79
N ASP A 81 -7.34 5.01 8.16
CA ASP A 81 -6.19 5.02 7.24
C ASP A 81 -6.19 3.79 6.32
N VAL A 82 -6.82 2.70 6.74
CA VAL A 82 -6.96 1.47 5.95
C VAL A 82 -8.37 1.27 5.42
N ARG A 83 -9.10 2.37 5.26
CA ARG A 83 -10.49 2.31 4.81
C ARG A 83 -10.58 1.97 3.34
N THR A 84 -9.74 2.60 2.51
CA THR A 84 -9.67 2.37 1.06
C THR A 84 -8.25 2.07 0.63
N VAL A 85 -8.12 1.52 -0.58
CA VAL A 85 -6.81 1.28 -1.22
C VAL A 85 -6.00 2.58 -1.27
N ASP A 86 -6.64 3.68 -1.64
CA ASP A 86 -6.02 5.00 -1.67
C ASP A 86 -5.48 5.45 -0.31
N SER A 87 -6.29 5.35 0.75
CA SER A 87 -5.88 5.75 2.10
C SER A 87 -4.72 4.90 2.62
N LEU A 88 -4.76 3.58 2.39
CA LEU A 88 -3.65 2.71 2.79
C LEU A 88 -2.38 3.06 2.02
N THR A 89 -2.52 3.32 0.71
CA THR A 89 -1.38 3.71 -0.12
C THR A 89 -0.79 5.03 0.36
N ASP A 90 -1.61 6.04 0.64
CA ASP A 90 -1.18 7.35 1.15
C ASP A 90 -0.50 7.21 2.53
N TYR A 91 -1.07 6.38 3.41
CA TYR A 91 -0.50 6.08 4.71
C TYR A 91 0.91 5.48 4.60
N VAL A 92 1.05 4.43 3.79
CA VAL A 92 2.34 3.77 3.56
C VAL A 92 3.32 4.74 2.90
N VAL A 93 2.91 5.53 1.90
CA VAL A 93 3.78 6.55 1.28
C VAL A 93 4.27 7.56 2.33
N GLY A 94 3.42 7.99 3.26
CA GLY A 94 3.77 8.97 4.29
C GLY A 94 4.53 8.41 5.49
N HIS A 95 4.40 7.11 5.78
CA HIS A 95 4.89 6.47 7.01
C HIS A 95 5.72 5.20 6.76
N HIS A 96 6.25 4.99 5.55
CA HIS A 96 7.21 3.92 5.28
C HIS A 96 8.64 4.37 5.58
N ALA A 97 9.43 3.44 6.11
CA ALA A 97 10.89 3.49 6.09
C ALA A 97 11.42 2.41 5.13
N ASP A 98 12.40 2.78 4.30
CA ASP A 98 13.14 1.81 3.50
C ASP A 98 14.06 1.01 4.44
N GLU A 99 14.03 -0.32 4.32
CA GLU A 99 14.96 -1.20 5.04
C GLU A 99 16.34 -1.10 4.36
N ASP A 100 17.24 -0.25 4.89
CA ASP A 100 18.62 -0.04 4.40
C ASP A 100 19.50 -1.31 4.48
#